data_AF-A0A0H2RPD0-F1
#
_entry.id   AF-A0A0H2RPD0-F1
#
_cell.length_a   1.000
_cell.length_b   1.000
_cell.length_c   1.000
_cell.angle_alpha   90.00
_cell.angle_beta   90.00
_cell.angle_gamma   90.00
#
_symmetry.space_group_name_H-M   'P 1'
#
loop_
_entity.id
_entity.type
_entity.pdbx_description
1 polymer ?
#
loop_
_entity_poly.entity_id
_entity_poly.type
_entity_poly.pdbx_seq_one_letter_code
_entity_poly.pdbx_strand_id
1 'polypeptide(L)'
;MAEATSIHSQTRRSGSSLGEGSQFSHSRQTSLNESRMQNYGNLLFTLRSEPQHLVALLYFARPPALDRLVLTMMNSIYGSTQSGEAQDEDGQLYGMLRMVFSRDLAVSKDNREAYWRGGVTGKILGTYARRRTCQLYVTATLGDYVSRIVEHELLNVEIEPVKVYQQIVDQTKEMGGLPSNFVDEITATEAAAIPGVQDIVKQRVTMLVEIATNILNAIIENVVTVPIETRRICALIRDVCKENQPDLTDAAIYGLLGDFLFVRLLIPALLRPHAHGLVGSAPSVNPSRTLTLVSKMLRSICVRSSEDLEPYMEKITNEFSEINTPRANDFFRRMCEVHPEDGGASNSAVCPAEGSITIRMDALNHLHAMLVDFGDKLSITGDHKRLSEIAAQCGPRPSQAQLDSKDGRVLHFRYSIPSSVGHLPR
;
A
#
# COMPACT_ATOMS: atom_id res chain seq x y z
N MET A 1 67.87 22.21 -31.65
CA MET A 1 67.56 21.19 -30.62
C MET A 1 67.26 21.92 -29.32
N ALA A 2 66.03 21.73 -28.86
CA ALA A 2 65.48 21.93 -27.51
C ALA A 2 65.78 23.23 -26.73
N GLU A 3 64.70 23.99 -26.57
CA GLU A 3 64.44 25.08 -25.62
C GLU A 3 64.51 24.64 -24.15
N ALA A 4 64.90 25.57 -23.28
CA ALA A 4 64.41 25.65 -21.91
C ALA A 4 64.48 27.11 -21.42
N THR A 5 63.34 27.79 -21.31
CA THR A 5 63.21 28.98 -20.45
C THR A 5 61.79 29.08 -19.90
N SER A 6 61.73 29.27 -18.59
CA SER A 6 60.56 29.43 -17.73
C SER A 6 59.72 30.66 -18.09
N ILE A 7 58.38 30.52 -18.11
CA ILE A 7 57.42 31.64 -18.00
C ILE A 7 56.22 31.21 -17.14
N HIS A 8 55.85 32.09 -16.21
CA HIS A 8 54.59 32.11 -15.44
C HIS A 8 53.34 31.80 -16.29
N SER A 9 52.41 31.02 -15.73
CA SER A 9 51.00 31.11 -16.15
C SER A 9 50.07 31.13 -14.93
N GLN A 10 49.21 32.14 -14.94
CA GLN A 10 48.11 32.35 -14.01
C GLN A 10 47.09 31.22 -14.13
N THR A 11 46.79 30.53 -13.03
CA THR A 11 45.68 29.59 -12.96
C THR A 11 44.37 30.39 -12.86
N ARG A 12 43.68 30.52 -13.99
CA ARG A 12 42.29 31.01 -14.09
C ARG A 12 41.42 29.85 -14.57
N ARG A 13 40.18 29.80 -14.07
CA ARG A 13 39.05 28.92 -14.44
C ARG A 13 39.01 27.59 -13.67
N SER A 14 37.86 27.09 -13.21
CA SER A 14 36.46 27.44 -13.49
C SER A 14 35.58 26.81 -12.40
N GLY A 15 34.73 27.60 -11.76
CA GLY A 15 33.56 27.08 -11.06
C GLY A 15 32.55 26.60 -12.10
N SER A 16 32.12 25.34 -12.02
CA SER A 16 31.04 24.81 -12.85
C SER A 16 29.70 25.11 -12.18
N SER A 17 28.93 26.00 -12.82
CA SER A 17 27.53 26.25 -12.55
C SER A 17 26.68 25.03 -12.95
N LEU A 18 26.00 24.41 -11.99
CA LEU A 18 24.81 23.60 -12.26
C LEU A 18 23.60 24.50 -12.09
N GLY A 19 23.23 25.18 -13.17
CA GLY A 19 22.09 26.07 -13.20
C GLY A 19 21.80 26.45 -14.63
N GLU A 20 21.17 25.54 -15.38
CA GLU A 20 20.43 25.78 -16.61
C GLU A 20 20.02 24.41 -17.18
N GLY A 21 18.72 24.09 -17.17
CA GLY A 21 18.25 22.85 -17.78
C GLY A 21 16.75 22.62 -17.66
N SER A 22 16.18 22.67 -16.46
CA SER A 22 14.76 22.31 -16.27
C SER A 22 13.85 23.54 -16.38
N GLN A 23 13.09 23.64 -17.47
CA GLN A 23 12.03 24.66 -17.61
C GLN A 23 10.77 24.19 -16.89
N PHE A 24 10.29 24.96 -15.90
CA PHE A 24 9.01 24.71 -15.26
C PHE A 24 7.96 25.74 -15.69
N SER A 25 6.77 25.26 -16.02
CA SER A 25 5.60 26.12 -16.26
C SER A 25 4.56 25.93 -15.15
N HIS A 26 3.99 27.03 -14.66
CA HIS A 26 3.02 27.06 -13.55
C HIS A 26 1.72 27.75 -13.99
N SER A 27 0.58 27.39 -13.39
CA SER A 27 -0.72 28.04 -13.65
C SER A 27 -0.79 29.45 -13.03
N ARG A 28 -1.53 30.37 -13.67
CA ARG A 28 -1.66 31.78 -13.27
C ARG A 28 -2.36 31.92 -11.90
N GLN A 29 -1.71 32.70 -11.01
CA GLN A 29 -2.08 33.07 -9.62
C GLN A 29 -1.83 31.99 -8.55
N THR A 30 -0.56 31.79 -8.20
CA THR A 30 -0.16 31.16 -6.93
C THR A 30 0.26 32.24 -5.93
N SER A 31 0.12 31.96 -4.62
CA SER A 31 0.57 32.87 -3.54
C SER A 31 2.10 32.93 -3.37
N LEU A 32 2.83 32.16 -4.19
CA LEU A 32 4.29 32.10 -4.24
C LEU A 32 4.78 32.82 -5.51
N ASN A 33 5.90 33.54 -5.41
CA ASN A 33 6.50 34.16 -6.58
C ASN A 33 7.11 33.10 -7.52
N GLU A 34 7.34 33.49 -8.77
CA GLU A 34 7.85 32.61 -9.83
C GLU A 34 9.18 31.95 -9.47
N SER A 35 10.10 32.70 -8.84
CA SER A 35 11.38 32.16 -8.37
C SER A 35 11.21 31.06 -7.31
N ARG A 36 10.30 31.21 -6.33
CA ARG A 36 10.04 30.15 -5.35
C ARG A 36 9.34 28.96 -5.97
N MET A 37 8.42 29.20 -6.91
CA MET A 37 7.78 28.13 -7.68
C MET A 37 8.81 27.32 -8.47
N GLN A 38 9.82 27.95 -9.06
CA GLN A 38 10.93 27.26 -9.72
C GLN A 38 11.76 26.45 -8.71
N ASN A 39 12.12 27.02 -7.57
CA ASN A 39 12.95 26.34 -6.57
C ASN A 39 12.25 25.11 -5.96
N TYR A 40 10.95 25.22 -5.66
CA TYR A 40 10.16 24.06 -5.23
C TYR A 40 9.99 23.03 -6.35
N GLY A 41 9.88 23.46 -7.61
CA GLY A 41 9.90 22.56 -8.76
C GLY A 41 11.17 21.72 -8.82
N ASN A 42 12.34 22.37 -8.70
CA ASN A 42 13.64 21.70 -8.63
C ASN A 42 13.71 20.72 -7.46
N LEU A 43 13.26 21.13 -6.25
CA LEU A 43 13.24 20.28 -5.07
C LEU A 43 12.40 19.01 -5.29
N LEU A 44 11.17 19.16 -5.79
CA LEU A 44 10.27 18.03 -6.04
C LEU A 44 10.81 17.10 -7.12
N PHE A 45 11.41 17.67 -8.16
CA PHE A 45 12.08 16.90 -9.21
C PHE A 45 13.26 16.08 -8.65
N THR A 46 14.10 16.68 -7.80
CA THR A 46 15.20 15.97 -7.12
C THR A 46 14.65 14.84 -6.25
N LEU A 47 13.63 15.09 -5.43
CA LEU A 47 13.02 14.05 -4.58
C LEU A 47 12.41 12.89 -5.39
N ARG A 48 11.83 13.19 -6.57
CA ARG A 48 11.28 12.17 -7.48
C ARG A 48 12.39 11.35 -8.14
N SER A 49 13.47 12.01 -8.56
CA SER A 49 14.60 11.42 -9.31
C SER A 49 15.60 10.66 -8.44
N GLU A 50 15.77 11.11 -7.20
CA GLU A 50 16.73 10.62 -6.23
C GLU A 50 15.97 10.06 -5.00
N PRO A 51 15.32 8.88 -5.14
CA PRO A 51 14.41 8.33 -4.13
C PRO A 51 15.07 8.08 -2.76
N GLN A 52 16.39 7.93 -2.70
CA GLN A 52 17.16 7.75 -1.47
C GLN A 52 16.85 8.82 -0.42
N HIS A 53 16.57 10.05 -0.86
CA HIS A 53 16.23 11.16 0.02
C HIS A 53 14.88 10.95 0.73
N LEU A 54 13.87 10.54 -0.04
CA LEU A 54 12.54 10.26 0.49
C LEU A 54 12.57 9.04 1.41
N VAL A 55 13.32 8.01 1.02
CA VAL A 55 13.56 6.83 1.88
C VAL A 55 14.16 7.28 3.20
N ALA A 56 15.22 8.10 3.21
CA ALA A 56 15.82 8.59 4.45
C ALA A 56 14.79 9.33 5.34
N LEU A 57 13.99 10.23 4.75
CA LEU A 57 12.93 10.95 5.47
C LEU A 57 11.88 10.02 6.08
N LEU A 58 11.46 8.96 5.38
CA LEU A 58 10.47 7.99 5.88
C LEU A 58 10.92 7.33 7.18
N TYR A 59 12.21 7.00 7.32
CA TYR A 59 12.73 6.35 8.53
C TYR A 59 13.12 7.34 9.65
N PHE A 60 13.23 8.63 9.36
CA PHE A 60 13.34 9.66 10.40
C PHE A 60 11.97 10.12 10.92
N ALA A 61 10.93 10.01 10.09
CA ALA A 61 9.58 10.43 10.43
C ALA A 61 8.97 9.57 11.55
N ARG A 62 8.36 10.24 12.52
CA ARG A 62 7.51 9.58 13.53
C ARG A 62 6.03 9.75 13.16
N PRO A 63 5.13 8.84 13.56
CA PRO A 63 3.70 9.12 13.50
C PRO A 63 3.36 10.41 14.28
N PRO A 64 2.52 11.33 13.77
CA PRO A 64 1.70 11.29 12.55
C PRO A 64 2.37 11.86 11.28
N ALA A 65 3.59 12.39 11.36
CA ALA A 65 4.29 12.96 10.21
C ALA A 65 4.57 11.90 9.12
N LEU A 66 4.88 10.67 9.53
CA LEU A 66 5.08 9.54 8.62
C LEU A 66 3.85 9.31 7.71
N ASP A 67 2.64 9.35 8.26
CA ASP A 67 1.41 9.10 7.48
C ASP A 67 1.19 10.18 6.43
N ARG A 68 1.46 11.44 6.79
CA ARG A 68 1.38 12.56 5.84
C ARG A 68 2.45 12.48 4.76
N LEU A 69 3.67 12.07 5.10
CA LEU A 69 4.74 11.90 4.12
C LEU A 69 4.40 10.78 3.12
N VAL A 70 3.96 9.61 3.60
CA VAL A 70 3.53 8.50 2.74
C VAL A 70 2.42 8.94 1.78
N LEU A 71 1.40 9.66 2.29
CA LEU A 71 0.33 10.19 1.42
C LEU A 71 0.85 11.18 0.38
N THR A 72 1.76 12.07 0.77
CA THR A 72 2.37 13.07 -0.15
C THR A 72 3.20 12.37 -1.22
N MET A 73 4.00 11.36 -0.85
CA MET A 73 4.80 10.59 -1.78
C MET A 73 3.90 9.84 -2.78
N MET A 74 2.91 9.09 -2.29
CA MET A 74 2.10 8.21 -3.12
C MET A 74 1.09 8.94 -4.01
N ASN A 75 0.59 10.10 -3.59
CA ASN A 75 -0.44 10.86 -4.30
C ASN A 75 0.10 12.04 -5.12
N SER A 76 1.27 12.58 -4.77
CA SER A 76 1.83 13.77 -5.43
C SER A 76 3.15 13.49 -6.12
N ILE A 77 4.18 12.98 -5.42
CA ILE A 77 5.52 12.80 -6.01
C ILE A 77 5.53 11.64 -7.02
N TYR A 78 4.92 10.52 -6.65
CA TYR A 78 4.77 9.31 -7.45
C TYR A 78 3.30 9.02 -7.80
N GLY A 79 2.45 10.04 -7.75
CA GLY A 79 1.05 9.93 -8.14
C GLY A 79 0.92 9.83 -9.66
N SER A 80 -0.03 9.02 -10.14
CA SER A 80 -0.32 8.88 -11.57
C SER A 80 -0.87 10.20 -12.12
N THR A 81 -0.19 10.81 -13.09
CA THR A 81 -0.76 11.97 -13.80
C THR A 81 -1.86 11.49 -14.75
N GLN A 82 -2.94 12.28 -14.90
CA GLN A 82 -4.11 11.92 -15.71
C GLN A 82 -3.82 11.86 -17.23
N SER A 83 -2.60 12.18 -17.63
CA SER A 83 -2.07 12.07 -18.98
C SER A 83 -1.74 10.61 -19.27
N GLY A 84 -2.27 10.06 -20.38
CA GLY A 84 -2.14 8.66 -20.79
C GLY A 84 -0.73 8.16 -21.14
N GLU A 85 0.31 8.68 -20.48
CA GLU A 85 1.72 8.27 -20.57
C GLU A 85 2.09 7.43 -19.34
N ALA A 86 1.24 6.45 -19.01
CA ALA A 86 1.34 5.62 -17.81
C ALA A 86 2.57 4.70 -17.75
N GLN A 87 3.41 4.65 -18.79
CA GLN A 87 4.47 3.64 -18.90
C GLN A 87 5.77 4.00 -18.16
N ASP A 88 6.15 5.27 -18.06
CA ASP A 88 7.44 5.68 -17.44
C ASP A 88 7.31 6.16 -15.98
N GLU A 89 6.11 6.51 -15.49
CA GLU A 89 5.92 6.97 -14.11
C GLU A 89 6.14 5.87 -13.07
N ASP A 90 5.93 4.61 -13.47
CA ASP A 90 6.06 3.43 -12.61
C ASP A 90 7.50 3.13 -12.22
N GLY A 91 8.48 3.44 -13.07
CA GLY A 91 9.89 3.07 -12.84
C GLY A 91 10.48 3.72 -11.59
N GLN A 92 10.14 4.98 -11.32
CA GLN A 92 10.66 5.70 -10.14
C GLN A 92 9.97 5.27 -8.85
N LEU A 93 8.64 5.05 -8.90
CA LEU A 93 7.91 4.47 -7.78
C LEU A 93 8.48 3.09 -7.45
N TYR A 94 8.73 2.27 -8.47
CA TYR A 94 9.32 0.95 -8.34
C TYR A 94 10.72 1.00 -7.72
N GLY A 95 11.57 1.92 -8.18
CA GLY A 95 12.90 2.15 -7.59
C GLY A 95 12.82 2.54 -6.12
N MET A 96 11.92 3.46 -5.77
CA MET A 96 11.69 3.87 -4.37
C MET A 96 11.19 2.70 -3.51
N LEU A 97 10.20 1.94 -3.99
CA LEU A 97 9.67 0.77 -3.29
C LEU A 97 10.76 -0.29 -3.07
N ARG A 98 11.62 -0.53 -4.07
CA ARG A 98 12.75 -1.46 -3.97
C ARG A 98 13.68 -1.06 -2.83
N MET A 99 14.02 0.23 -2.72
CA MET A 99 14.87 0.72 -1.63
C MET A 99 14.22 0.54 -0.25
N VAL A 100 12.93 0.86 -0.12
CA VAL A 100 12.18 0.66 1.15
C VAL A 100 12.13 -0.83 1.52
N PHE A 101 11.77 -1.70 0.58
CA PHE A 101 11.63 -3.13 0.85
C PHE A 101 12.98 -3.77 1.22
N SER A 102 14.05 -3.45 0.49
CA SER A 102 15.40 -3.95 0.81
C SER A 102 15.82 -3.53 2.21
N ARG A 103 15.55 -2.26 2.58
CA ARG A 103 15.88 -1.73 3.90
C ARG A 103 15.07 -2.42 5.00
N ASP A 104 13.76 -2.57 4.83
CA ASP A 104 12.91 -3.23 5.83
C ASP A 104 13.33 -4.69 6.03
N LEU A 105 13.59 -5.42 4.95
CA LEU A 105 14.01 -6.83 5.00
C LEU A 105 15.39 -7.02 5.63
N ALA A 106 16.32 -6.09 5.43
CA ALA A 106 17.65 -6.16 6.03
C ALA A 106 17.60 -6.05 7.57
N VAL A 107 16.68 -5.25 8.10
CA VAL A 107 16.52 -5.00 9.55
C VAL A 107 15.72 -6.11 10.23
N SER A 108 14.80 -6.77 9.51
CA SER A 108 13.75 -7.57 10.12
C SER A 108 14.01 -9.08 10.18
N LYS A 109 15.27 -9.53 10.38
CA LYS A 109 15.62 -10.97 10.30
C LYS A 109 14.78 -11.88 11.21
N ASP A 110 14.50 -11.44 12.44
CA ASP A 110 13.81 -12.26 13.44
C ASP A 110 12.29 -12.01 13.52
N ASN A 111 11.78 -10.89 13.01
CA ASN A 111 10.34 -10.55 13.05
C ASN A 111 9.87 -9.78 11.81
N ARG A 112 10.11 -10.37 10.64
CA ARG A 112 9.82 -9.79 9.32
C ARG A 112 8.37 -9.38 9.16
N GLU A 113 7.43 -10.27 9.52
CA GLU A 113 6.02 -10.00 9.29
C GLU A 113 5.52 -8.81 10.12
N ALA A 114 5.90 -8.71 11.40
CA ALA A 114 5.47 -7.57 12.22
C ALA A 114 6.10 -6.25 11.72
N TYR A 115 7.39 -6.27 11.36
CA TYR A 115 8.09 -5.09 10.86
C TYR A 115 7.51 -4.62 9.52
N TRP A 116 7.28 -5.55 8.60
CA TRP A 116 6.63 -5.30 7.32
C TRP A 116 5.21 -4.76 7.52
N ARG A 117 4.44 -5.34 8.45
CA ARG A 117 3.04 -4.97 8.68
C ARG A 117 2.85 -3.61 9.32
N GLY A 118 3.63 -3.30 10.35
CA GLY A 118 3.51 -2.08 11.15
C GLY A 118 4.44 -0.94 10.75
N GLY A 119 5.44 -1.22 9.90
CA GLY A 119 6.46 -0.27 9.49
C GLY A 119 6.10 0.61 8.29
N VAL A 120 7.14 1.15 7.66
CA VAL A 120 7.04 2.05 6.49
C VAL A 120 6.42 1.30 5.31
N THR A 121 6.88 0.08 5.01
CA THR A 121 6.34 -0.75 3.92
C THR A 121 4.83 -0.95 4.04
N GLY A 122 4.34 -1.37 5.22
CA GLY A 122 2.91 -1.60 5.44
C GLY A 122 2.06 -0.35 5.18
N LYS A 123 2.54 0.84 5.58
CA LYS A 123 1.84 2.11 5.33
C LYS A 123 1.82 2.48 3.85
N ILE A 124 2.93 2.28 3.14
CA ILE A 124 3.02 2.52 1.70
C ILE A 124 2.09 1.58 0.94
N LEU A 125 2.18 0.27 1.18
CA LEU A 125 1.33 -0.74 0.52
C LEU A 125 -0.16 -0.53 0.84
N GLY A 126 -0.50 -0.17 2.08
CA GLY A 126 -1.88 0.16 2.45
C GLY A 126 -2.39 1.44 1.77
N THR A 127 -1.51 2.39 1.47
CA THR A 127 -1.86 3.58 0.68
C THR A 127 -1.99 3.25 -0.80
N TYR A 128 -1.08 2.43 -1.33
CA TYR A 128 -1.13 1.95 -2.72
C TYR A 128 -2.42 1.16 -3.00
N ALA A 129 -2.84 0.28 -2.09
CA ALA A 129 -4.05 -0.53 -2.25
C ALA A 129 -5.32 0.31 -2.44
N ARG A 130 -5.33 1.59 -2.02
CA ARG A 130 -6.44 2.53 -2.22
C ARG A 130 -6.45 3.22 -3.60
N ARG A 131 -5.47 2.96 -4.47
CA ARG A 131 -5.44 3.50 -5.83
C ARG A 131 -6.65 3.01 -6.63
N ARG A 132 -7.11 3.86 -7.56
CA ARG A 132 -8.31 3.59 -8.36
C ARG A 132 -8.23 2.27 -9.13
N THR A 133 -7.09 1.94 -9.72
CA THR A 133 -6.88 0.67 -10.46
C THR A 133 -7.11 -0.54 -9.56
N CYS A 134 -6.57 -0.53 -8.33
CA CYS A 134 -6.81 -1.57 -7.35
C CYS A 134 -8.28 -1.64 -6.92
N GLN A 135 -8.95 -0.50 -6.71
CA GLN A 135 -10.37 -0.48 -6.33
C GLN A 135 -11.29 -0.97 -7.46
N LEU A 136 -10.97 -0.68 -8.72
CA LEU A 136 -11.69 -1.23 -9.87
C LEU A 136 -11.56 -2.75 -9.94
N TYR A 137 -10.37 -3.29 -9.71
CA TYR A 137 -10.16 -4.73 -9.58
C TYR A 137 -11.00 -5.33 -8.44
N VAL A 138 -10.93 -4.76 -7.23
CA VAL A 138 -11.74 -5.22 -6.09
C VAL A 138 -13.23 -5.24 -6.42
N THR A 139 -13.73 -4.18 -7.09
CA THR A 139 -15.14 -4.10 -7.50
C THR A 139 -15.49 -5.18 -8.52
N ALA A 140 -14.66 -5.37 -9.53
CA ALA A 140 -14.88 -6.39 -10.57
C ALA A 140 -14.82 -7.82 -10.01
N THR A 141 -13.95 -8.09 -9.03
CA THR A 141 -13.76 -9.43 -8.46
C THR A 141 -14.75 -9.76 -7.35
N LEU A 142 -15.08 -8.80 -6.48
CA LEU A 142 -15.88 -9.06 -5.27
C LEU A 142 -17.31 -8.51 -5.32
N GLY A 143 -17.59 -7.54 -6.21
CA GLY A 143 -18.84 -6.76 -6.21
C GLY A 143 -20.10 -7.63 -6.21
N ASP A 144 -20.21 -8.56 -7.17
CA ASP A 144 -21.38 -9.43 -7.29
C ASP A 144 -21.55 -10.37 -6.09
N TYR A 145 -20.46 -10.93 -5.58
CA TYR A 145 -20.49 -11.84 -4.43
C TYR A 145 -20.91 -11.12 -3.15
N VAL A 146 -20.35 -9.93 -2.92
CA VAL A 146 -20.72 -9.10 -1.77
C VAL A 146 -22.17 -8.64 -1.88
N SER A 147 -22.61 -8.20 -3.06
CA SER A 147 -24.00 -7.76 -3.27
C SER A 147 -25.00 -8.87 -2.95
N ARG A 148 -24.77 -10.09 -3.43
CA ARG A 148 -25.63 -11.25 -3.12
C ARG A 148 -25.70 -11.56 -1.63
N ILE A 149 -24.59 -11.43 -0.89
CA ILE A 149 -24.57 -11.64 0.56
C ILE A 149 -25.37 -10.54 1.28
N VAL A 150 -25.24 -9.29 0.82
CA VAL A 150 -25.92 -8.13 1.42
C VAL A 150 -27.43 -8.16 1.15
N GLU A 151 -27.85 -8.60 -0.04
CA GLU A 151 -29.26 -8.75 -0.41
C GLU A 151 -29.96 -9.87 0.38
N HIS A 152 -29.23 -10.87 0.87
CA HIS A 152 -29.79 -12.00 1.60
C HIS A 152 -29.82 -11.77 3.12
N GLU A 153 -30.65 -10.83 3.60
CA GLU A 153 -30.69 -10.42 5.02
C GLU A 153 -30.98 -11.55 6.03
N LEU A 154 -31.71 -12.58 5.59
CA LEU A 154 -32.05 -13.75 6.41
C LEU A 154 -30.92 -14.79 6.52
N LEU A 155 -29.81 -14.60 5.80
CA LEU A 155 -28.66 -15.51 5.84
C LEU A 155 -28.00 -15.42 7.21
N ASN A 156 -28.12 -16.46 8.03
CA ASN A 156 -27.46 -16.53 9.33
C ASN A 156 -26.40 -17.63 9.35
N VAL A 157 -25.13 -17.22 9.31
CA VAL A 157 -23.97 -18.11 9.44
C VAL A 157 -23.24 -17.90 10.78
N GLU A 158 -23.95 -17.47 11.83
CA GLU A 158 -23.38 -17.41 13.17
C GLU A 158 -23.04 -18.83 13.66
N ILE A 159 -21.77 -19.05 14.00
CA ILE A 159 -21.20 -20.34 14.40
C ILE A 159 -20.60 -20.31 15.80
N GLU A 160 -20.64 -19.17 16.49
CA GLU A 160 -20.23 -19.05 17.88
C GLU A 160 -21.22 -19.81 18.79
N PRO A 161 -20.80 -20.87 19.51
CA PRO A 161 -21.73 -21.77 20.20
C PRO A 161 -22.68 -21.10 21.19
N VAL A 162 -22.18 -20.13 21.97
CA VAL A 162 -22.98 -19.40 22.96
C VAL A 162 -24.08 -18.57 22.29
N LYS A 163 -23.76 -17.90 21.18
CA LYS A 163 -24.75 -17.11 20.43
C LYS A 163 -25.78 -17.99 19.74
N VAL A 164 -25.36 -19.14 19.21
CA VAL A 164 -26.28 -20.11 18.62
C VAL A 164 -27.22 -20.67 19.69
N TYR A 165 -26.71 -21.02 20.87
CA TYR A 165 -27.53 -21.43 22.01
C TYR A 165 -28.56 -20.35 22.38
N GLN A 166 -28.14 -19.09 22.49
CA GLN A 166 -29.03 -17.98 22.80
C GLN A 166 -30.15 -17.84 21.74
N GLN A 167 -29.82 -17.96 20.45
CA GLN A 167 -30.81 -17.94 19.37
C GLN A 167 -31.85 -19.06 19.50
N ILE A 168 -31.43 -20.27 19.89
CA ILE A 168 -32.36 -21.40 20.13
C ILE A 168 -33.29 -21.08 21.32
N VAL A 169 -32.73 -20.56 22.41
CA VAL A 169 -33.49 -20.17 23.60
C VAL A 169 -34.53 -19.11 23.26
N ASP A 170 -34.14 -18.05 22.56
CA ASP A 170 -35.01 -16.94 22.19
C ASP A 170 -36.14 -17.41 21.28
N GLN A 171 -35.84 -18.23 20.27
CA GLN A 171 -36.85 -18.85 19.40
C GLN A 171 -37.82 -19.75 20.18
N THR A 172 -37.34 -20.49 21.17
CA THR A 172 -38.20 -21.37 21.98
C THR A 172 -39.13 -20.54 22.89
N LYS A 173 -38.61 -19.43 23.45
CA LYS A 173 -39.39 -18.47 24.25
C LYS A 173 -40.48 -17.80 23.43
N GLU A 174 -40.18 -17.40 22.19
CA GLU A 174 -41.15 -16.83 21.25
C GLU A 174 -42.28 -17.83 20.93
N MET A 175 -41.98 -19.12 20.86
CA MET A 175 -42.98 -20.19 20.69
C MET A 175 -43.75 -20.55 21.98
N GLY A 176 -43.56 -19.81 23.08
CA GLY A 176 -44.27 -20.02 24.34
C GLY A 176 -43.73 -21.16 25.19
N GLY A 177 -42.50 -21.63 24.92
CA GLY A 177 -41.83 -22.69 25.69
C GLY A 177 -40.52 -22.22 26.33
N LEU A 178 -39.92 -23.10 27.14
CA LEU A 178 -38.50 -23.03 27.47
C LEU A 178 -37.82 -24.34 27.06
N PRO A 179 -36.57 -24.29 26.59
CA PRO A 179 -35.80 -25.51 26.36
C PRO A 179 -35.73 -26.33 27.65
N SER A 180 -35.93 -27.64 27.54
CA SER A 180 -35.70 -28.57 28.64
C SER A 180 -34.24 -28.46 29.10
N ASN A 181 -34.01 -28.11 30.37
CA ASN A 181 -32.70 -27.84 30.97
C ASN A 181 -32.05 -26.49 30.56
N PHE A 182 -32.84 -25.42 30.49
CA PHE A 182 -32.31 -24.06 30.31
C PHE A 182 -31.28 -23.69 31.40
N VAL A 183 -30.13 -23.17 30.97
CA VAL A 183 -29.10 -22.60 31.82
C VAL A 183 -28.86 -21.17 31.36
N ASP A 184 -28.99 -20.20 32.27
CA ASP A 184 -28.96 -18.77 31.94
C ASP A 184 -27.53 -18.31 31.56
N GLU A 185 -26.52 -18.83 32.24
CA GLU A 185 -25.11 -18.59 31.95
C GLU A 185 -24.42 -19.89 31.55
N ILE A 186 -24.17 -20.07 30.26
CA ILE A 186 -23.50 -21.25 29.71
C ILE A 186 -22.10 -20.90 29.19
N THR A 187 -21.13 -21.76 29.47
CA THR A 187 -19.79 -21.59 28.91
C THR A 187 -19.75 -21.99 27.43
N ALA A 188 -18.74 -21.52 26.68
CA ALA A 188 -18.58 -21.88 25.27
C ALA A 188 -18.43 -23.40 25.06
N THR A 189 -17.76 -24.09 25.99
CA THR A 189 -17.56 -25.55 25.93
C THR A 189 -18.86 -26.31 26.17
N GLU A 190 -19.67 -25.87 27.12
CA GLU A 190 -20.98 -26.48 27.41
C GLU A 190 -21.96 -26.24 26.27
N ALA A 191 -22.01 -25.01 25.73
CA ALA A 191 -22.86 -24.67 24.59
C ALA A 191 -22.48 -25.51 23.35
N ALA A 192 -21.18 -25.69 23.10
CA ALA A 192 -20.67 -26.52 22.01
C ALA A 192 -20.96 -28.03 22.19
N ALA A 193 -21.27 -28.49 23.40
CA ALA A 193 -21.61 -29.89 23.68
C ALA A 193 -23.10 -30.22 23.45
N ILE A 194 -23.97 -29.20 23.31
CA ILE A 194 -25.40 -29.39 23.10
C ILE A 194 -25.68 -29.90 21.68
N PRO A 195 -26.36 -31.04 21.49
CA PRO A 195 -26.61 -31.61 20.16
C PRO A 195 -27.32 -30.64 19.19
N GLY A 196 -28.36 -29.93 19.65
CA GLY A 196 -29.06 -28.95 18.83
C GLY A 196 -28.20 -27.77 18.37
N VAL A 197 -27.22 -27.35 19.19
CA VAL A 197 -26.24 -26.33 18.81
C VAL A 197 -25.26 -26.89 17.79
N GLN A 198 -24.76 -28.11 18.00
CA GLN A 198 -23.83 -28.78 17.08
C GLN A 198 -24.42 -28.95 15.68
N ASP A 199 -25.67 -29.38 15.57
CA ASP A 199 -26.34 -29.59 14.29
C ASP A 199 -26.49 -28.27 13.50
N ILE A 200 -26.92 -27.19 14.17
CA ILE A 200 -27.05 -25.87 13.57
C ILE A 200 -25.68 -25.32 13.16
N VAL A 201 -24.68 -25.40 14.05
CA VAL A 201 -23.32 -24.94 13.77
C VAL A 201 -22.76 -25.69 12.56
N LYS A 202 -22.90 -27.02 12.52
CA LYS A 202 -22.42 -27.84 11.40
C LYS A 202 -23.01 -27.40 10.07
N GLN A 203 -24.32 -27.18 10.00
CA GLN A 203 -24.98 -26.70 8.79
C GLN A 203 -24.46 -25.31 8.36
N ARG A 204 -24.35 -24.38 9.31
CA ARG A 204 -23.88 -23.01 9.04
C ARG A 204 -22.40 -22.97 8.65
N VAL A 205 -21.57 -23.86 9.19
CA VAL A 205 -20.17 -24.04 8.79
C VAL A 205 -20.08 -24.48 7.33
N THR A 206 -20.91 -25.44 6.90
CA THR A 206 -20.95 -25.86 5.49
C THR A 206 -21.26 -24.68 4.57
N MET A 207 -22.28 -23.88 4.91
CA MET A 207 -22.64 -22.68 4.14
C MET A 207 -21.51 -21.65 4.12
N LEU A 208 -20.88 -21.39 5.27
CA LEU A 208 -19.77 -20.45 5.40
C LEU A 208 -18.56 -20.88 4.54
N VAL A 209 -18.22 -22.17 4.56
CA VAL A 209 -17.14 -22.74 3.73
C VAL A 209 -17.47 -22.61 2.24
N GLU A 210 -18.70 -22.87 1.83
CA GLU A 210 -19.13 -22.64 0.44
C GLU A 210 -18.97 -21.18 0.01
N ILE A 211 -19.45 -20.24 0.82
CA ILE A 211 -19.35 -18.80 0.52
C ILE A 211 -17.89 -18.38 0.41
N ALA A 212 -17.04 -18.77 1.36
CA ALA A 212 -15.62 -18.45 1.36
C ALA A 212 -14.89 -19.08 0.16
N THR A 213 -15.22 -20.32 -0.20
CA THR A 213 -14.66 -21.02 -1.36
C THR A 213 -15.02 -20.31 -2.66
N ASN A 214 -16.27 -19.89 -2.82
CA ASN A 214 -16.74 -19.18 -4.02
C ASN A 214 -16.01 -17.84 -4.22
N ILE A 215 -15.84 -17.07 -3.15
CA ILE A 215 -15.07 -15.81 -3.19
C ILE A 215 -13.59 -16.09 -3.47
N LEU A 216 -13.01 -17.11 -2.84
CA LEU A 216 -11.61 -17.48 -3.10
C LEU A 216 -11.40 -17.86 -4.56
N ASN A 217 -12.29 -18.68 -5.14
CA ASN A 217 -12.22 -19.08 -6.55
C ASN A 217 -12.23 -17.85 -7.47
N ALA A 218 -13.12 -16.88 -7.22
CA ALA A 218 -13.19 -15.64 -7.98
C ALA A 218 -11.85 -14.87 -7.98
N ILE A 219 -11.16 -14.86 -6.83
CA ILE A 219 -9.85 -14.22 -6.66
C ILE A 219 -8.76 -14.99 -7.42
N ILE A 220 -8.66 -16.31 -7.25
CA ILE A 220 -7.50 -17.08 -7.71
C ILE A 220 -7.56 -17.53 -9.18
N GLU A 221 -8.76 -17.63 -9.75
CA GLU A 221 -8.95 -18.06 -11.13
C GLU A 221 -8.67 -16.93 -12.14
N ASN A 222 -8.77 -15.67 -11.72
CA ASN A 222 -8.73 -14.51 -12.60
C ASN A 222 -7.46 -13.64 -12.44
N VAL A 223 -6.27 -14.24 -12.37
CA VAL A 223 -4.98 -13.50 -12.25
C VAL A 223 -4.81 -12.42 -13.32
N VAL A 224 -5.29 -12.67 -14.54
CA VAL A 224 -5.18 -11.74 -15.68
C VAL A 224 -5.95 -10.44 -15.46
N THR A 225 -6.97 -10.45 -14.59
CA THR A 225 -7.75 -9.26 -14.26
C THR A 225 -7.05 -8.36 -13.24
N VAL A 226 -6.01 -8.86 -12.58
CA VAL A 226 -5.23 -8.08 -11.60
C VAL A 226 -4.41 -7.03 -12.36
N PRO A 227 -4.48 -5.74 -11.98
CA PRO A 227 -3.74 -4.68 -12.67
C PRO A 227 -2.25 -4.99 -12.75
N ILE A 228 -1.64 -4.75 -13.92
CA ILE A 228 -0.25 -5.11 -14.18
C ILE A 228 0.72 -4.44 -13.20
N GLU A 229 0.41 -3.22 -12.76
CA GLU A 229 1.19 -2.45 -11.79
C GLU A 229 1.15 -3.13 -10.42
N THR A 230 0.00 -3.72 -10.05
CA THR A 230 -0.13 -4.51 -8.82
C THR A 230 0.67 -5.80 -8.91
N ARG A 231 0.65 -6.48 -10.06
CA ARG A 231 1.48 -7.68 -10.32
C ARG A 231 2.97 -7.35 -10.26
N ARG A 232 3.39 -6.21 -10.81
CA ARG A 232 4.78 -5.71 -10.73
C ARG A 232 5.22 -5.50 -9.28
N ILE A 233 4.39 -4.93 -8.42
CA ILE A 233 4.73 -4.81 -6.98
C ILE A 233 4.86 -6.18 -6.32
N CYS A 234 4.00 -7.15 -6.66
CA CYS A 234 4.16 -8.52 -6.16
C CYS A 234 5.48 -9.15 -6.61
N ALA A 235 5.83 -9.00 -7.90
CA ALA A 235 7.12 -9.45 -8.43
C ALA A 235 8.29 -8.77 -7.70
N LEU A 236 8.21 -7.45 -7.46
CA LEU A 236 9.21 -6.71 -6.71
C LEU A 236 9.42 -7.26 -5.29
N ILE A 237 8.33 -7.53 -4.56
CA ILE A 237 8.41 -8.09 -3.21
C ILE A 237 9.15 -9.43 -3.25
N ARG A 238 8.80 -10.32 -4.18
CA ARG A 238 9.48 -11.61 -4.38
C ARG A 238 10.97 -11.42 -4.69
N ASP A 239 11.29 -10.56 -5.64
CA ASP A 239 12.65 -10.38 -6.14
C ASP A 239 13.55 -9.79 -5.05
N VAL A 240 13.10 -8.75 -4.36
CA VAL A 240 13.83 -8.15 -3.23
C VAL A 240 14.03 -9.17 -2.09
N CYS A 241 13.01 -9.99 -1.80
CA CYS A 241 13.13 -11.07 -0.82
C CYS A 241 14.25 -12.05 -1.20
N LYS A 242 14.26 -12.54 -2.45
CA LYS A 242 15.26 -13.50 -2.93
C LYS A 242 16.67 -12.91 -2.98
N GLU A 243 16.80 -11.62 -3.29
CA GLU A 243 18.09 -10.93 -3.33
C GLU A 243 18.67 -10.67 -1.95
N ASN A 244 17.85 -10.23 -0.98
CA ASN A 244 18.32 -9.84 0.35
C ASN A 244 18.35 -11.02 1.35
N GLN A 245 17.51 -12.03 1.13
CA GLN A 245 17.37 -13.22 1.98
C GLN A 245 17.19 -14.48 1.12
N PRO A 246 18.27 -14.99 0.49
CA PRO A 246 18.19 -16.14 -0.42
C PRO A 246 17.62 -17.42 0.20
N ASP A 247 17.79 -17.58 1.52
CA ASP A 247 17.29 -18.74 2.28
C ASP A 247 15.80 -18.63 2.62
N LEU A 248 15.14 -17.54 2.22
CA LEU A 248 13.73 -17.34 2.51
C LEU A 248 12.86 -18.31 1.72
N THR A 249 12.00 -19.05 2.43
CA THR A 249 11.09 -20.00 1.80
C THR A 249 10.04 -19.29 0.95
N ASP A 250 9.60 -19.93 -0.13
CA ASP A 250 8.48 -19.44 -0.95
C ASP A 250 7.23 -19.18 -0.10
N ALA A 251 6.97 -20.01 0.91
CA ALA A 251 5.85 -19.82 1.84
C ALA A 251 5.93 -18.49 2.60
N ALA A 252 7.13 -18.07 3.05
CA ALA A 252 7.29 -16.79 3.71
C ALA A 252 7.14 -15.61 2.74
N ILE A 253 7.60 -15.75 1.50
CA ILE A 253 7.38 -14.75 0.44
C ILE A 253 5.87 -14.62 0.15
N TYR A 254 5.17 -15.75 -0.02
CA TYR A 254 3.73 -15.77 -0.23
C TYR A 254 2.95 -15.19 0.95
N GLY A 255 3.44 -15.33 2.19
CA GLY A 255 2.89 -14.63 3.35
C GLY A 255 2.93 -13.10 3.21
N LEU A 256 4.04 -12.54 2.70
CA LEU A 256 4.14 -11.09 2.43
C LEU A 256 3.24 -10.64 1.28
N LEU A 257 3.14 -11.44 0.22
CA LEU A 257 2.22 -11.17 -0.88
C LEU A 257 0.76 -11.24 -0.43
N GLY A 258 0.45 -12.20 0.43
CA GLY A 258 -0.86 -12.34 1.07
C GLY A 258 -1.20 -11.17 1.99
N ASP A 259 -0.24 -10.66 2.77
CA ASP A 259 -0.44 -9.43 3.56
C ASP A 259 -0.81 -8.23 2.65
N PHE A 260 -0.15 -8.11 1.51
CA PHE A 260 -0.48 -7.04 0.56
C PHE A 260 -1.85 -7.25 -0.11
N LEU A 261 -2.07 -8.39 -0.76
CA LEU A 261 -3.25 -8.62 -1.60
C LEU A 261 -4.50 -8.94 -0.77
N PHE A 262 -4.41 -9.83 0.20
CA PHE A 262 -5.58 -10.21 0.99
C PHE A 262 -5.81 -9.21 2.12
N VAL A 263 -4.80 -8.96 2.96
CA VAL A 263 -5.00 -8.18 4.19
C VAL A 263 -5.17 -6.68 3.94
N ARG A 264 -4.47 -6.10 2.95
CA ARG A 264 -4.53 -4.64 2.68
C ARG A 264 -5.44 -4.24 1.53
N LEU A 265 -5.68 -5.12 0.57
CA LEU A 265 -6.49 -4.82 -0.62
C LEU A 265 -7.90 -5.42 -0.55
N LEU A 266 -8.03 -6.75 -0.40
CA LEU A 266 -9.31 -7.45 -0.53
C LEU A 266 -10.15 -7.44 0.77
N ILE A 267 -9.57 -7.86 1.89
CA ILE A 267 -10.29 -7.98 3.19
C ILE A 267 -10.89 -6.65 3.67
N PRO A 268 -10.19 -5.49 3.58
CA PRO A 268 -10.80 -4.23 4.01
C PRO A 268 -12.08 -3.89 3.25
N ALA A 269 -12.18 -4.29 1.98
CA ALA A 269 -13.38 -4.11 1.17
C ALA A 269 -14.51 -5.08 1.56
N LEU A 270 -14.18 -6.32 1.95
CA LEU A 270 -15.17 -7.25 2.52
C LEU A 270 -15.72 -6.75 3.87
N LEU A 271 -14.87 -6.20 4.72
CA LEU A 271 -15.27 -5.72 6.05
C LEU A 271 -16.05 -4.40 6.00
N ARG A 272 -15.83 -3.56 4.97
CA ARG A 272 -16.49 -2.26 4.81
C ARG A 272 -16.93 -2.04 3.36
N PRO A 273 -17.89 -2.85 2.85
CA PRO A 273 -18.21 -2.88 1.43
C PRO A 273 -18.80 -1.56 0.92
N HIS A 274 -19.63 -0.87 1.73
CA HIS A 274 -20.15 0.45 1.39
C HIS A 274 -19.04 1.51 1.25
N ALA A 275 -18.06 1.53 2.16
CA ALA A 275 -16.96 2.50 2.11
C ALA A 275 -16.03 2.29 0.90
N HIS A 276 -16.00 1.07 0.36
CA HIS A 276 -15.27 0.70 -0.84
C HIS A 276 -16.14 0.76 -2.12
N GLY A 277 -17.39 1.22 -2.02
CA GLY A 277 -18.29 1.36 -3.16
C GLY A 277 -18.79 0.04 -3.77
N LEU A 278 -18.71 -1.07 -3.03
CA LEU A 278 -19.19 -2.38 -3.49
C LEU A 278 -20.71 -2.51 -3.40
N VAL A 279 -21.34 -1.76 -2.48
CA VAL A 279 -22.79 -1.79 -2.23
C VAL A 279 -23.30 -0.39 -1.90
N GLY A 280 -24.60 -0.14 -2.11
CA GLY A 280 -25.23 1.17 -1.93
C GLY A 280 -25.45 1.60 -0.47
N SER A 281 -25.41 0.68 0.49
CA SER A 281 -25.60 0.97 1.92
C SER A 281 -24.76 0.04 2.79
N ALA A 282 -24.52 0.44 4.05
CA ALA A 282 -23.85 -0.44 5.00
C ALA A 282 -24.68 -1.73 5.21
N PRO A 283 -24.06 -2.92 5.20
CA PRO A 283 -24.80 -4.17 5.38
C PRO A 283 -25.44 -4.26 6.77
N SER A 284 -26.56 -4.98 6.86
CA SER A 284 -27.20 -5.31 8.14
C SER A 284 -26.33 -6.29 8.97
N VAL A 285 -26.80 -6.65 10.17
CA VAL A 285 -26.01 -7.41 11.15
C VAL A 285 -25.56 -8.77 10.59
N ASN A 286 -26.45 -9.54 9.97
CA ASN A 286 -26.11 -10.88 9.51
C ASN A 286 -25.16 -10.90 8.29
N PRO A 287 -25.38 -10.10 7.22
CA PRO A 287 -24.41 -9.97 6.14
C PRO A 287 -23.04 -9.44 6.62
N SER A 288 -23.02 -8.45 7.52
CA SER A 288 -21.77 -7.95 8.13
C SER A 288 -21.02 -9.05 8.88
N ARG A 289 -21.74 -9.88 9.65
CA ARG A 289 -21.18 -11.04 10.34
C ARG A 289 -20.64 -12.07 9.36
N THR A 290 -21.39 -12.38 8.30
CA THR A 290 -20.99 -13.29 7.22
C THR A 290 -19.67 -12.84 6.58
N LEU A 291 -19.59 -11.59 6.13
CA LEU A 291 -18.39 -11.03 5.52
C LEU A 291 -17.19 -11.01 6.47
N THR A 292 -17.43 -10.81 7.77
CA THR A 292 -16.39 -10.91 8.81
C THR A 292 -15.83 -12.32 8.93
N LEU A 293 -16.69 -13.34 8.98
CA LEU A 293 -16.26 -14.74 9.08
C LEU A 293 -15.53 -15.19 7.81
N VAL A 294 -16.05 -14.82 6.63
CA VAL A 294 -15.36 -15.06 5.34
C VAL A 294 -13.99 -14.40 5.32
N SER A 295 -13.87 -13.15 5.79
CA SER A 295 -12.59 -12.44 5.85
C SER A 295 -11.57 -13.16 6.73
N LYS A 296 -12.00 -13.77 7.85
CA LYS A 296 -11.13 -14.58 8.72
C LYS A 296 -10.65 -15.85 8.00
N MET A 297 -11.52 -16.52 7.26
CA MET A 297 -11.16 -17.70 6.46
C MET A 297 -10.18 -17.36 5.33
N LEU A 298 -10.40 -16.27 4.60
CA LEU A 298 -9.46 -15.85 3.55
C LEU A 298 -8.11 -15.42 4.13
N ARG A 299 -8.11 -14.76 5.30
CA ARG A 299 -6.89 -14.38 6.00
C ARG A 299 -6.05 -15.59 6.43
N SER A 300 -6.68 -16.68 6.87
CA SER A 300 -5.96 -17.87 7.37
C SER A 300 -5.12 -18.58 6.30
N ILE A 301 -5.40 -18.36 5.02
CA ILE A 301 -4.59 -18.86 3.90
C ILE A 301 -3.23 -18.13 3.85
N CYS A 302 -3.21 -16.84 4.19
CA CYS A 302 -2.04 -15.98 3.99
C CYS A 302 -1.24 -15.74 5.28
N VAL A 303 -1.92 -15.66 6.42
CA VAL A 303 -1.33 -15.34 7.72
C VAL A 303 -1.66 -16.46 8.69
N ARG A 304 -0.63 -17.20 9.12
CA ARG A 304 -0.75 -18.38 9.99
C ARG A 304 -0.80 -18.06 11.48
N SER A 305 -0.83 -16.78 11.87
CA SER A 305 -0.91 -16.41 13.29
C SER A 305 -2.31 -16.68 13.84
N SER A 306 -2.38 -17.43 14.94
CA SER A 306 -3.58 -17.66 15.73
C SER A 306 -3.86 -16.54 16.74
N GLU A 307 -2.99 -15.51 16.82
CA GLU A 307 -2.98 -14.52 17.91
C GLU A 307 -4.26 -13.66 18.01
N ASP A 308 -5.13 -13.68 16.98
CA ASP A 308 -6.39 -12.94 16.94
C ASP A 308 -7.61 -13.83 16.60
N LEU A 309 -7.45 -15.16 16.65
CA LEU A 309 -8.48 -16.09 16.20
C LEU A 309 -9.27 -16.66 17.38
N GLU A 310 -10.61 -16.58 17.30
CA GLU A 310 -11.45 -17.17 18.34
C GLU A 310 -11.39 -18.71 18.30
N PRO A 311 -11.46 -19.40 19.45
CA PRO A 311 -11.34 -20.86 19.52
C PRO A 311 -12.35 -21.62 18.63
N TYR A 312 -13.57 -21.08 18.46
CA TYR A 312 -14.60 -21.71 17.62
C TYR A 312 -14.29 -21.64 16.12
N MET A 313 -13.40 -20.74 15.68
CA MET A 313 -12.97 -20.62 14.29
C MET A 313 -11.74 -21.47 13.97
N GLU A 314 -10.90 -21.76 14.96
CA GLU A 314 -9.56 -22.35 14.78
C GLU A 314 -9.57 -23.58 13.88
N LYS A 315 -10.39 -24.58 14.22
CA LYS A 315 -10.48 -25.83 13.45
C LYS A 315 -10.86 -25.57 11.99
N ILE A 316 -11.92 -24.79 11.76
CA ILE A 316 -12.48 -24.55 10.42
C ILE A 316 -11.49 -23.77 9.56
N THR A 317 -10.83 -22.75 10.11
CA THR A 317 -9.85 -21.96 9.37
C THR A 317 -8.57 -22.72 9.08
N ASN A 318 -8.16 -23.64 9.96
CA ASN A 318 -7.01 -24.51 9.74
C ASN A 318 -7.29 -25.49 8.60
N GLU A 319 -8.41 -26.21 8.65
CA GLU A 319 -8.86 -27.11 7.58
C GLU A 319 -9.00 -26.38 6.24
N PHE A 320 -9.65 -25.20 6.26
CA PHE A 320 -9.80 -24.38 5.05
C PHE A 320 -8.45 -23.90 4.49
N SER A 321 -7.52 -23.50 5.36
CA SER A 321 -6.18 -23.05 4.97
C SER A 321 -5.35 -24.19 4.40
N GLU A 322 -5.38 -25.37 5.01
CA GLU A 322 -4.66 -26.57 4.52
C GLU A 322 -5.10 -26.96 3.10
N ILE A 323 -6.41 -26.96 2.86
CA ILE A 323 -6.98 -27.30 1.54
C ILE A 323 -6.59 -26.26 0.48
N ASN A 324 -6.59 -24.97 0.83
CA ASN A 324 -6.49 -23.89 -0.15
C ASN A 324 -5.09 -23.29 -0.31
N THR A 325 -4.17 -23.53 0.64
CA THR A 325 -2.78 -23.04 0.56
C THR A 325 -2.09 -23.43 -0.75
N PRO A 326 -2.18 -24.67 -1.28
CA PRO A 326 -1.54 -25.02 -2.54
C PRO A 326 -2.08 -24.20 -3.73
N ARG A 327 -3.40 -23.97 -3.78
CA ARG A 327 -4.07 -23.19 -4.83
C ARG A 327 -3.70 -21.71 -4.74
N ALA A 328 -3.61 -21.16 -3.52
CA ALA A 328 -3.17 -19.79 -3.29
C ALA A 328 -1.69 -19.58 -3.63
N ASN A 329 -0.82 -20.54 -3.31
CA ASN A 329 0.60 -20.51 -3.68
C ASN A 329 0.79 -20.50 -5.20
N ASP A 330 -0.02 -21.26 -5.93
CA ASP A 330 -0.05 -21.21 -7.39
C ASP A 330 -0.47 -19.83 -7.92
N PHE A 331 -1.53 -19.26 -7.34
CA PHE A 331 -1.97 -17.90 -7.64
C PHE A 331 -0.85 -16.88 -7.39
N PHE A 332 -0.16 -16.92 -6.25
CA PHE A 332 0.94 -16.00 -5.94
C PHE A 332 2.13 -16.16 -6.88
N ARG A 333 2.43 -17.39 -7.32
CA ARG A 333 3.45 -17.65 -8.33
C ARG A 333 3.11 -16.95 -9.64
N ARG A 334 1.91 -17.20 -10.18
CA ARG A 334 1.40 -16.57 -11.41
C ARG A 334 1.30 -15.05 -11.31
N MET A 335 0.96 -14.53 -10.13
CA MET A 335 0.96 -13.09 -9.86
C MET A 335 2.32 -12.43 -10.11
N CYS A 336 3.41 -13.15 -9.84
CA CYS A 336 4.77 -12.63 -9.99
C CYS A 336 5.41 -12.96 -11.36
N GLU A 337 4.72 -13.70 -12.23
CA GLU A 337 5.13 -13.98 -13.61
C GLU A 337 4.78 -12.78 -14.52
N VAL A 338 5.54 -11.70 -14.37
CA VAL A 338 5.38 -10.47 -15.17
C VAL A 338 6.47 -10.44 -16.23
N HIS A 339 6.08 -10.48 -17.51
CA HIS A 339 7.02 -10.39 -18.62
C HIS A 339 7.26 -8.93 -19.03
N PRO A 340 8.45 -8.59 -19.58
CA PRO A 340 8.73 -7.24 -20.06
C PRO A 340 7.73 -6.77 -21.13
N GLU A 341 7.17 -7.71 -21.89
CA GLU A 341 6.17 -7.47 -22.94
C GLU A 341 4.80 -7.08 -22.36
N ASP A 342 4.48 -7.46 -21.12
CA ASP A 342 3.18 -7.22 -20.50
C ASP A 342 2.93 -5.76 -20.11
N GLY A 343 3.93 -4.88 -20.28
CA GLY A 343 3.71 -3.46 -19.95
C GLY A 343 4.77 -2.47 -20.41
N GLY A 344 5.54 -2.75 -21.48
CA GLY A 344 6.36 -1.79 -22.26
C GLY A 344 7.45 -0.98 -21.51
N ALA A 345 7.46 -1.00 -20.19
CA ALA A 345 8.31 -0.21 -19.34
C ALA A 345 9.58 -1.01 -19.05
N SER A 346 10.72 -0.44 -19.39
CA SER A 346 12.00 -0.93 -18.90
C SER A 346 11.99 -0.89 -17.36
N ASN A 347 12.58 -1.88 -16.68
CA ASN A 347 12.86 -1.84 -15.24
C ASN A 347 13.86 -0.72 -14.84
N SER A 348 14.11 0.23 -15.74
CA SER A 348 14.99 1.35 -15.56
C SER A 348 14.28 2.41 -14.72
N ALA A 349 14.81 2.73 -13.55
CA ALA A 349 14.34 3.82 -12.71
C ALA A 349 14.68 5.22 -13.31
N VAL A 350 14.67 5.35 -14.63
CA VAL A 350 15.00 6.59 -15.32
C VAL A 350 13.82 7.54 -15.22
N CYS A 351 14.10 8.78 -14.82
CA CYS A 351 13.11 9.84 -14.81
C CYS A 351 12.67 10.14 -16.24
N PRO A 352 11.35 10.22 -16.51
CA PRO A 352 10.89 10.62 -17.83
C PRO A 352 11.40 12.02 -18.17
N ALA A 353 11.69 12.24 -19.45
CA ALA A 353 12.22 13.51 -19.95
C ALA A 353 11.26 14.67 -19.69
N GLU A 354 9.95 14.42 -19.68
CA GLU A 354 8.95 15.40 -19.29
C GLU A 354 8.04 14.81 -18.22
N GLY A 355 7.45 15.67 -17.39
CA GLY A 355 6.51 15.20 -16.38
C GLY A 355 5.84 16.33 -15.63
N SER A 356 4.89 15.97 -14.78
CA SER A 356 4.25 16.93 -13.89
C SER A 356 4.05 16.37 -12.49
N ILE A 357 4.12 17.26 -11.50
CA ILE A 357 3.90 16.98 -10.09
C ILE A 357 2.82 17.93 -9.61
N THR A 358 1.73 17.36 -9.09
CA THR A 358 0.65 18.12 -8.47
C THR A 358 0.65 17.86 -6.97
N ILE A 359 0.81 18.91 -6.18
CA ILE A 359 0.94 18.82 -4.73
C ILE A 359 0.13 19.90 -4.04
N ARG A 360 -0.49 19.56 -2.90
CA ARG A 360 -1.18 20.56 -2.08
C ARG A 360 -0.16 21.41 -1.31
N MET A 361 -0.46 22.70 -1.12
CA MET A 361 0.46 23.63 -0.46
C MET A 361 0.80 23.20 0.98
N ASP A 362 -0.16 22.64 1.71
CA ASP A 362 0.06 22.13 3.07
C ASP A 362 0.97 20.89 3.09
N ALA A 363 0.83 20.00 2.09
CA ALA A 363 1.73 18.86 1.90
C ALA A 363 3.15 19.32 1.56
N LEU A 364 3.28 20.31 0.67
CA LEU A 364 4.57 20.94 0.33
C LEU A 364 5.21 21.59 1.56
N ASN A 365 4.44 22.34 2.35
CA ASN A 365 4.94 22.97 3.56
C ASN A 365 5.35 21.93 4.62
N HIS A 366 4.61 20.84 4.75
CA HIS A 366 4.99 19.75 5.65
C HIS A 366 6.29 19.08 5.21
N LEU A 367 6.44 18.79 3.91
CA LEU A 367 7.66 18.24 3.34
C LEU A 367 8.85 19.18 3.55
N HIS A 368 8.68 20.48 3.32
CA HIS A 368 9.70 21.49 3.59
C HIS A 368 10.07 21.53 5.08
N ALA A 369 9.10 21.52 5.99
CA ALA A 369 9.38 21.46 7.43
C ALA A 369 10.23 20.24 7.80
N MET A 370 9.90 19.05 7.27
CA MET A 370 10.70 17.85 7.51
C MET A 370 12.13 17.98 6.97
N LEU A 371 12.31 18.56 5.79
CA LEU A 371 13.64 18.76 5.22
C LEU A 371 14.50 19.73 6.04
N VAL A 372 13.89 20.75 6.65
CA VAL A 372 14.59 21.67 7.57
C VAL A 372 14.92 20.95 8.88
N ASP A 373 13.95 20.29 9.49
CA ASP A 373 14.09 19.63 10.80
C ASP A 373 15.11 18.47 10.77
N PHE A 374 15.21 17.79 9.63
CA PHE A 374 16.12 16.66 9.43
C PHE A 374 17.34 17.01 8.57
N GLY A 375 17.47 18.25 8.08
CA GLY A 375 18.53 18.69 7.18
C GLY A 375 19.92 18.42 7.76
N ASP A 376 20.13 18.76 9.03
CA ASP A 376 21.41 18.53 9.72
C ASP A 376 21.73 17.02 9.80
N LYS A 377 20.74 16.18 10.10
CA LYS A 377 20.91 14.72 10.18
C LYS A 377 21.19 14.10 8.82
N LEU A 378 20.50 14.59 7.79
CA LEU A 378 20.69 14.18 6.39
C LEU A 378 22.06 14.64 5.86
N SER A 379 22.57 15.79 6.27
CA SER A 379 23.89 16.28 5.82
C SER A 379 25.06 15.45 6.37
N ILE A 380 24.90 14.82 7.53
CA ILE A 380 25.93 13.97 8.15
C ILE A 380 26.17 12.71 7.32
N THR A 381 25.15 12.20 6.63
CA THR A 381 25.25 10.99 5.80
C THR A 381 25.88 11.24 4.43
N GLY A 382 26.37 12.46 4.13
CA GLY A 382 27.10 12.80 2.90
C GLY A 382 26.22 12.88 1.64
N ASP A 383 25.45 11.83 1.40
CA ASP A 383 24.61 11.61 0.22
C ASP A 383 23.41 12.57 0.11
N HIS A 384 23.16 13.42 1.11
CA HIS A 384 22.00 14.32 1.15
C HIS A 384 22.35 15.79 1.36
N LYS A 385 23.63 16.14 1.29
CA LYS A 385 24.09 17.54 1.41
C LYS A 385 23.47 18.43 0.33
N ARG A 386 23.45 17.94 -0.92
CA ARG A 386 22.84 18.62 -2.07
C ARG A 386 21.36 18.91 -1.86
N LEU A 387 20.61 17.98 -1.27
CA LEU A 387 19.19 18.17 -0.97
C LEU A 387 18.98 19.31 0.03
N SER A 388 19.85 19.42 1.03
CA SER A 388 19.80 20.50 2.03
C SER A 388 20.08 21.87 1.40
N GLU A 389 21.01 21.93 0.45
CA GLU A 389 21.30 23.14 -0.33
C GLU A 389 20.10 23.55 -1.21
N ILE A 390 19.46 22.59 -1.90
CA ILE A 390 18.25 22.85 -2.72
C ILE A 390 17.08 23.30 -1.83
N ALA A 391 16.90 22.68 -0.67
CA ALA A 391 15.88 23.08 0.29
C ALA A 391 16.13 24.51 0.80
N ALA A 392 17.38 24.88 1.10
CA ALA A 392 17.74 26.24 1.52
C ALA A 392 17.43 27.29 0.45
N GLN A 393 17.60 26.96 -0.84
CA GLN A 393 17.24 27.84 -1.97
C GLN A 393 15.74 28.12 -2.05
N CYS A 394 14.87 27.27 -1.47
CA CYS A 394 13.42 27.51 -1.43
C CYS A 394 13.02 28.68 -0.49
N GLY A 395 13.96 29.16 0.32
CA GLY A 395 13.77 30.26 1.26
C GLY A 395 12.92 29.86 2.47
N PRO A 396 12.25 30.82 3.15
CA PRO A 396 11.42 30.50 4.31
C PRO A 396 10.22 29.64 3.92
N ARG A 397 9.69 28.88 4.89
CA ARG A 397 8.47 28.09 4.69
C ARG A 397 7.27 28.97 4.31
N PRO A 398 6.30 28.47 3.52
CA PRO A 398 5.04 29.18 3.27
C PRO A 398 4.37 29.57 4.60
N SER A 399 3.91 30.83 4.68
CA SER A 399 3.24 31.38 5.86
C SER A 399 1.81 30.83 6.01
N GLN A 400 1.23 30.92 7.21
CA GLN A 400 -0.15 30.46 7.44
C GLN A 400 -1.17 31.16 6.51
N ALA A 401 -1.00 32.46 6.27
CA ALA A 401 -1.82 33.21 5.32
C ALA A 401 -1.74 32.65 3.88
N GLN A 402 -0.58 32.14 3.46
CA GLN A 402 -0.41 31.52 2.16
C GLN A 402 -1.03 30.12 2.08
N LEU A 403 -1.13 29.40 3.21
CA LEU A 403 -1.83 28.11 3.32
C LEU A 403 -3.35 28.27 3.28
N ASP A 404 -3.86 29.33 3.93
CA ASP A 404 -5.30 29.58 4.07
C ASP A 404 -5.90 30.21 2.80
N SER A 405 -5.05 30.76 1.93
CA SER A 405 -5.42 31.30 0.62
C SER A 405 -6.26 30.29 -0.18
N LYS A 406 -7.36 30.75 -0.78
CA LYS A 406 -8.17 29.94 -1.70
C LYS A 406 -7.42 29.71 -3.02
N ASP A 407 -6.66 30.71 -3.45
CA ASP A 407 -5.80 30.65 -4.63
C ASP A 407 -4.46 29.99 -4.25
N GLY A 408 -4.12 28.87 -4.90
CA GLY A 408 -2.85 28.16 -4.66
C GLY A 408 -2.89 27.01 -3.63
N ARG A 409 -4.08 26.51 -3.23
CA ARG A 409 -4.17 25.29 -2.38
C ARG A 409 -3.54 24.06 -3.04
N VAL A 410 -3.61 23.99 -4.36
CA VAL A 410 -3.00 22.96 -5.19
C VAL A 410 -2.02 23.64 -6.13
N LEU A 411 -0.80 23.13 -6.17
CA LEU A 411 0.29 23.60 -7.00
C LEU A 411 0.59 22.58 -8.08
N HIS A 412 0.81 23.08 -9.30
CA HIS A 412 1.16 22.28 -10.45
C HIS A 412 2.56 22.66 -10.92
N PHE A 413 3.46 21.69 -10.95
CA PHE A 413 4.82 21.82 -11.44
C PHE A 413 4.95 20.95 -12.68
N ARG A 414 5.29 21.53 -13.82
CA ARG A 414 5.69 20.75 -15.02
C ARG A 414 7.20 20.86 -15.18
N TYR A 415 7.88 19.80 -15.58
CA TYR A 415 9.29 19.85 -15.92
C TYR A 415 9.53 19.24 -17.30
N SER A 416 10.55 19.75 -17.99
CA SER A 416 11.13 19.16 -19.20
C SER A 416 12.65 19.13 -19.04
N ILE A 417 13.26 17.97 -19.25
CA ILE A 417 14.69 17.70 -19.21
C ILE A 417 15.19 17.78 -20.65
N PRO A 418 16.07 18.74 -21.00
CA PRO A 418 16.61 18.86 -22.34
C PRO A 418 17.36 17.59 -22.75
N SER A 419 17.14 17.13 -23.98
CA SER A 419 17.72 15.90 -24.56
C SER A 419 19.26 15.87 -24.56
N SER A 420 19.92 16.99 -24.26
CA SER A 420 21.38 17.12 -24.16
C SER A 420 21.99 16.61 -22.86
N VAL A 421 21.19 16.18 -21.87
CA VAL A 421 21.67 15.71 -20.54
C VAL A 421 21.44 14.20 -20.34
N GLY A 422 21.32 13.43 -21.43
CA GLY A 422 21.00 11.99 -21.41
C GLY A 422 22.02 11.04 -20.75
N HIS A 423 23.11 11.55 -20.17
CA HIS A 423 24.05 10.77 -19.38
C HIS A 423 24.41 11.51 -18.09
N LEU A 424 23.58 11.35 -17.07
CA LEU A 424 24.06 11.46 -15.68
C LEU A 424 24.98 10.25 -15.41
N PRO A 425 26.18 10.45 -14.82
CA PRO A 425 27.11 9.35 -14.57
C PRO A 425 26.52 8.36 -13.56
N ARG A 426 26.84 7.07 -13.78
CA ARG A 426 26.50 5.92 -12.95
C ARG A 426 26.91 6.05 -11.49
#